data_AF-A0AAD0M229-F1
#
_entry.id   AF-A0AAD0M229-F1
#
_cell.length_a   1.000
_cell.length_b   1.000
_cell.length_c   1.000
_cell.angle_alpha   90.00
_cell.angle_beta   90.00
_cell.angle_gamma   90.00
#
_symmetry.space_group_name_H-M   'P 1'
#
loop_
_entity.id
_entity.type
_entity.pdbx_description
1 polymer ?
#
loop_
_entity_poly.entity_id
_entity_poly.type
_entity_poly.pdbx_seq_one_letter_code
_entity_poly.pdbx_strand_id
1 'polypeptide(L)'
;MESLLAYSIDELFIVGATDPDSIHSACARAGVRHLNLDLPGTLAPSITSDNYPGAFELTQAILSELAPISDLSSTDLCLFGGYSDYASRERIGGFLAAKRAHFGEATSDDVFSEVPYVQSGLD
;
A
#
# COMPACT_ATOMS: atom_id res chain seq x y z
N MET A 1 22.23 -1.83 -9.18
CA MET A 1 22.71 -2.10 -7.82
C MET A 1 24.23 -2.19 -7.78
N GLU A 2 24.82 -3.18 -8.47
CA GLU A 2 26.26 -3.45 -8.36
C GLU A 2 27.13 -2.26 -8.75
N SER A 3 26.69 -1.44 -9.70
CA SER A 3 27.37 -0.19 -10.08
C SER A 3 27.34 0.89 -8.99
N LEU A 4 26.31 0.94 -8.13
CA LEU A 4 26.21 1.92 -7.04
C LEU A 4 27.11 1.55 -5.87
N LEU A 5 27.20 0.25 -5.55
CA LEU A 5 28.05 -0.29 -4.48
C LEU A 5 29.55 -0.08 -4.76
N ALA A 6 29.93 0.13 -6.03
CA ALA A 6 31.29 0.43 -6.43
C ALA A 6 31.77 1.84 -6.01
N TYR A 7 30.89 2.73 -5.54
CA TYR A 7 31.20 4.13 -5.22
C TYR A 7 31.55 4.40 -3.74
N SER A 8 31.91 3.39 -2.93
CA SER A 8 32.20 3.55 -1.48
C SER A 8 31.10 4.33 -0.74
N ILE A 9 29.91 3.76 -0.71
CA ILE A 9 28.74 4.34 -0.04
C ILE A 9 28.67 3.82 1.40
N ASP A 10 28.49 4.71 2.38
CA ASP A 10 28.35 4.34 3.80
C ASP A 10 26.96 3.79 4.14
N GLU A 11 25.92 4.37 3.55
CA GLU A 11 24.50 4.04 3.79
C GLU A 11 23.63 4.22 2.54
N LEU A 12 22.64 3.35 2.34
CA LEU A 12 21.70 3.40 1.23
C LEU A 12 20.24 3.46 1.70
N PHE A 13 19.47 4.37 1.09
CA PHE A 13 18.02 4.44 1.24
C PHE A 13 17.36 3.77 0.03
N ILE A 14 16.58 2.74 0.28
CA ILE A 14 15.93 1.93 -0.76
C ILE A 14 14.47 2.35 -0.84
N VAL A 15 14.10 3.10 -1.87
CA VAL A 15 12.77 3.73 -1.97
C VAL A 15 11.89 2.97 -2.96
N GLY A 16 10.69 2.56 -2.54
CA GLY A 16 9.68 1.99 -3.43
C GLY A 16 10.08 0.67 -4.11
N ALA A 17 11.02 -0.09 -3.51
CA ALA A 17 11.44 -1.38 -4.05
C ALA A 17 10.40 -2.47 -3.78
N THR A 18 9.95 -3.16 -4.83
CA THR A 18 8.97 -4.25 -4.73
C THR A 18 9.53 -5.55 -4.15
N ASP A 19 10.86 -5.71 -4.19
CA ASP A 19 11.60 -6.80 -3.53
C ASP A 19 12.80 -6.23 -2.75
N PRO A 20 12.56 -5.63 -1.58
CA PRO A 20 13.62 -5.04 -0.76
C PRO A 20 14.56 -6.09 -0.14
N ASP A 21 14.15 -7.36 -0.02
CA ASP A 21 14.95 -8.41 0.60
C ASP A 21 16.05 -8.93 -0.36
N SER A 22 15.79 -8.98 -1.66
CA SER A 22 16.85 -9.19 -2.66
C SER A 22 17.88 -8.06 -2.65
N ILE A 23 17.43 -6.82 -2.39
CA ILE A 23 18.31 -5.66 -2.28
C ILE A 23 19.16 -5.73 -1.00
N HIS A 24 18.56 -6.11 0.12
CA HIS A 24 19.26 -6.38 1.36
C HIS A 24 20.44 -7.34 1.14
N SER A 25 20.20 -8.44 0.42
CA SER A 25 21.23 -9.45 0.14
C SER A 25 22.44 -8.86 -0.59
N ALA A 26 22.24 -7.91 -1.51
CA ALA A 26 23.32 -7.23 -2.20
C ALA A 26 24.09 -6.26 -1.28
N CYS A 27 23.38 -5.47 -0.47
CA CYS A 27 23.98 -4.53 0.46
C CYS A 27 24.78 -5.24 1.56
N ALA A 28 24.25 -6.36 2.09
CA ALA A 28 24.92 -7.19 3.09
C ALA A 28 26.26 -7.75 2.58
N ARG A 29 26.31 -8.24 1.33
CA ARG A 29 27.57 -8.70 0.71
C ARG A 29 28.61 -7.59 0.56
N ALA A 30 28.17 -6.36 0.33
CA ALA A 30 29.04 -5.20 0.16
C ALA A 30 29.38 -4.50 1.49
N GLY A 31 28.84 -4.95 2.63
CA GLY A 31 29.02 -4.29 3.91
C GLY A 31 28.35 -2.92 4.02
N VAL A 32 27.35 -2.63 3.15
CA VAL A 32 26.66 -1.35 3.09
C VAL A 32 25.40 -1.40 3.96
N ARG A 33 25.32 -0.46 4.91
CA ARG A 33 24.11 -0.28 5.75
C ARG A 33 22.98 0.28 4.89
N HIS A 34 21.74 -0.12 5.19
CA HIS A 34 20.60 0.34 4.43
C HIS A 34 19.31 0.28 5.24
N LEU A 35 18.29 0.97 4.73
CA LEU A 35 16.91 0.86 5.17
C LEU A 35 15.97 0.96 3.97
N ASN A 36 14.75 0.48 4.15
CA ASN A 36 13.70 0.54 3.14
C ASN A 36 12.74 1.71 3.43
N LEU A 37 12.32 2.40 2.39
CA LEU A 37 11.29 3.43 2.41
C LEU A 37 10.12 3.00 1.51
N ASP A 38 8.91 3.34 1.94
CA ASP A 38 7.61 3.13 1.28
C ASP A 38 7.10 1.70 1.22
N LEU A 39 7.98 0.71 1.03
CA LEU A 39 7.61 -0.72 1.00
C LEU A 39 8.34 -1.51 2.09
N PRO A 40 7.64 -2.46 2.76
CA PRO A 40 8.23 -3.25 3.83
C PRO A 40 9.14 -4.36 3.27
N GLY A 41 10.23 -4.63 4.00
CA GLY A 41 11.07 -5.82 3.83
C GLY A 41 11.17 -6.58 5.16
N THR A 42 11.66 -7.81 5.11
CA THR A 42 11.78 -8.67 6.30
C THR A 42 13.19 -8.67 6.89
N LEU A 43 14.18 -8.24 6.12
CA LEU A 43 15.60 -8.38 6.47
C LEU A 43 16.28 -7.07 6.91
N ALA A 44 15.60 -5.93 6.79
CA ALA A 44 16.11 -4.62 7.18
C ALA A 44 14.99 -3.71 7.69
N PRO A 45 15.30 -2.68 8.50
CA PRO A 45 14.31 -1.70 8.93
C PRO A 45 13.58 -1.07 7.74
N SER A 46 12.26 -0.96 7.85
CA SER A 46 11.39 -0.30 6.88
C SER A 46 10.66 0.85 7.53
N ILE A 47 10.62 1.99 6.85
CA ILE A 47 9.78 3.13 7.19
C ILE A 47 8.70 3.23 6.12
N THR A 48 7.46 3.04 6.52
CA THR A 48 6.30 3.06 5.62
C THR A 48 5.27 4.04 6.15
N SER A 49 4.56 4.71 5.25
CA SER A 49 3.30 5.38 5.61
C SER A 49 2.26 4.34 6.03
N ASP A 50 1.43 4.68 7.01
CA ASP A 50 0.32 3.83 7.40
C ASP A 50 -0.84 3.98 6.39
N ASN A 51 -0.74 3.20 5.32
CA ASN A 51 -1.58 3.32 4.14
C ASN A 51 -3.04 2.89 4.40
N TYR A 52 -3.27 1.98 5.34
CA TYR A 52 -4.60 1.49 5.68
C TYR A 52 -5.46 2.55 6.38
N PRO A 53 -5.08 3.10 7.57
CA PRO A 53 -5.87 4.12 8.24
C PRO A 53 -5.94 5.40 7.40
N GLY A 54 -4.87 5.76 6.68
CA GLY A 54 -4.92 6.90 5.75
C GLY A 54 -6.00 6.73 4.67
N ALA A 55 -6.10 5.56 4.05
CA ALA A 55 -7.16 5.30 3.08
C ALA A 55 -8.55 5.20 3.71
N PHE A 56 -8.67 4.61 4.90
CA PHE A 56 -9.92 4.53 5.64
C PHE A 56 -10.45 5.93 5.98
N GLU A 57 -9.62 6.77 6.60
CA GLU A 57 -9.97 8.13 7.02
C GLU A 57 -10.30 9.03 5.83
N LEU A 58 -9.51 8.96 4.76
CA LEU A 58 -9.79 9.71 3.53
C LEU A 58 -11.14 9.30 2.92
N THR A 59 -11.43 8.00 2.87
CA THR A 59 -12.71 7.50 2.33
C THR A 59 -13.89 7.95 3.19
N GLN A 60 -13.74 7.92 4.52
CA GLN A 60 -14.76 8.45 5.45
C GLN A 60 -14.99 9.95 5.26
N ALA A 61 -13.93 10.73 5.03
CA ALA A 61 -14.04 12.15 4.74
C ALA A 61 -14.80 12.40 3.43
N ILE A 62 -14.46 11.67 2.36
CA ILE A 62 -15.18 11.75 1.08
C ILE A 62 -16.66 11.41 1.26
N LEU A 63 -16.98 10.31 1.95
CA LEU A 63 -18.38 9.91 2.20
C LEU A 63 -19.15 10.95 3.03
N SER A 64 -18.48 11.61 3.97
CA SER A 64 -19.08 12.69 4.76
C SER A 64 -19.41 13.91 3.89
N GLU A 65 -18.55 14.26 2.94
CA GLU A 65 -18.79 15.33 1.98
C GLU A 65 -19.92 14.98 0.97
N LEU A 66 -20.08 13.69 0.64
CA LEU A 66 -21.12 13.21 -0.25
C LEU A 66 -22.48 12.99 0.45
N ALA A 67 -22.54 13.04 1.78
CA ALA A 67 -23.76 12.80 2.55
C ALA A 67 -25.01 13.64 2.15
N PRO A 68 -24.88 14.88 1.62
CA PRO A 68 -26.04 15.63 1.12
C PRO A 68 -26.71 15.03 -0.14
N ILE A 69 -26.05 14.10 -0.83
CA ILE A 69 -26.57 13.45 -2.04
C ILE A 69 -27.55 12.35 -1.61
N SER A 70 -28.84 12.59 -1.84
CA SER A 70 -29.93 11.74 -1.31
C SER A 70 -30.03 10.34 -1.94
N ASP A 71 -29.44 10.13 -3.10
CA ASP A 71 -29.49 8.89 -3.89
C ASP A 71 -28.12 8.20 -4.02
N LEU A 72 -27.13 8.60 -3.22
CA LEU A 72 -25.81 7.96 -3.21
C LEU A 72 -25.93 6.49 -2.79
N SER A 73 -25.54 5.60 -3.69
CA SER A 73 -25.53 4.16 -3.48
C SER A 73 -24.11 3.61 -3.29
N SER A 74 -24.00 2.37 -2.80
CA SER A 74 -22.72 1.69 -2.65
C SER A 74 -21.96 1.56 -3.97
N THR A 75 -22.65 1.48 -5.11
CA THR A 75 -22.04 1.34 -6.44
C THR A 75 -21.50 2.64 -7.03
N ASP A 76 -21.79 3.79 -6.43
CA ASP A 76 -21.35 5.10 -6.95
C ASP A 76 -19.92 5.46 -6.53
N LEU A 77 -19.38 4.77 -5.52
CA LEU A 77 -18.03 5.00 -5.01
C LEU A 77 -17.11 3.81 -5.33
N CYS A 78 -16.19 4.02 -6.27
CA CYS A 78 -15.23 3.00 -6.70
C CYS A 78 -13.79 3.50 -6.51
N LEU A 79 -12.86 2.56 -6.27
CA LEU A 79 -11.43 2.83 -6.23
C LEU A 79 -10.80 2.38 -7.54
N PHE A 80 -10.01 3.27 -8.15
CA PHE A 80 -9.21 2.97 -9.33
C PHE A 80 -7.73 2.97 -8.99
N GLY A 81 -7.03 1.93 -9.44
CA GLY A 81 -5.59 1.78 -9.27
C GLY A 81 -5.21 0.72 -8.23
N GLY A 82 -3.96 0.30 -8.31
CA GLY A 82 -3.39 -0.73 -7.47
C GLY A 82 -2.50 -1.66 -8.27
N TYR A 83 -1.33 -1.97 -7.69
CA TYR A 83 -0.40 -2.99 -8.15
C TYR A 83 -0.30 -4.11 -7.11
N SER A 84 0.43 -5.18 -7.44
CA SER A 84 0.73 -6.26 -6.48
C SER A 84 1.82 -5.86 -5.47
N ASP A 85 1.64 -4.75 -4.78
CA ASP A 85 2.55 -4.23 -3.74
C ASP A 85 1.82 -4.04 -2.39
N TYR A 86 2.59 -3.82 -1.33
CA TYR A 86 2.07 -3.65 0.03
C TYR A 86 1.19 -2.40 0.17
N ALA A 87 1.64 -1.25 -0.30
CA ALA A 87 0.92 0.01 -0.13
C ALA A 87 -0.43 -0.02 -0.86
N SER A 88 -0.47 -0.60 -2.06
CA SER A 88 -1.69 -0.83 -2.83
C SER A 88 -2.69 -1.70 -2.05
N ARG A 89 -2.24 -2.82 -1.47
CA ARG A 89 -3.12 -3.70 -0.66
C ARG A 89 -3.70 -2.98 0.56
N GLU A 90 -2.87 -2.25 1.29
CA GLU A 90 -3.30 -1.52 2.49
C GLU A 90 -4.31 -0.42 2.14
N ARG A 91 -4.08 0.34 1.06
CA ARG A 91 -5.03 1.38 0.60
C ARG A 91 -6.37 0.79 0.20
N ILE A 92 -6.36 -0.30 -0.58
CA ILE A 92 -7.58 -1.01 -0.98
C ILE A 92 -8.32 -1.52 0.26
N GLY A 93 -7.60 -2.11 1.22
CA GLY A 93 -8.17 -2.57 2.48
C GLY A 93 -8.87 -1.45 3.26
N GLY A 94 -8.21 -0.30 3.42
CA GLY A 94 -8.78 0.85 4.12
C GLY A 94 -10.02 1.42 3.43
N PHE A 95 -9.99 1.50 2.10
CA PHE A 95 -11.15 1.90 1.29
C PHE A 95 -12.35 0.98 1.46
N LEU A 96 -12.15 -0.34 1.30
CA LEU A 96 -13.23 -1.32 1.43
C LEU A 96 -13.81 -1.35 2.85
N ALA A 97 -12.96 -1.20 3.87
CA ALA A 97 -13.40 -1.12 5.25
C ALA A 97 -14.28 0.12 5.52
N ALA A 98 -13.91 1.29 4.98
CA ALA A 98 -14.71 2.51 5.10
C ALA A 98 -16.04 2.38 4.36
N LYS A 99 -16.05 1.85 3.12
CA LYS A 99 -17.29 1.56 2.39
C LYS A 99 -18.21 0.63 3.17
N ARG A 100 -17.68 -0.47 3.71
CA ARG A 100 -18.46 -1.42 4.52
C ARG A 100 -19.02 -0.76 5.77
N ALA A 101 -18.26 0.11 6.42
CA ALA A 101 -18.73 0.85 7.60
C ALA A 101 -19.88 1.82 7.27
N HIS A 102 -19.90 2.40 6.08
CA HIS A 102 -20.92 3.38 5.66
C HIS A 102 -22.16 2.73 5.02
N PHE A 103 -21.96 1.84 4.05
CA PHE A 103 -23.03 1.21 3.27
C PHE A 103 -23.48 -0.15 3.81
N GLY A 104 -22.76 -0.73 4.78
CA GLY A 104 -23.00 -2.08 5.30
C GLY A 104 -22.36 -3.20 4.45
N GLU A 105 -21.93 -2.89 3.24
CA GLU A 105 -21.30 -3.82 2.30
C GLU A 105 -20.15 -3.16 1.52
N ALA A 106 -19.20 -3.97 1.08
CA ALA A 106 -18.15 -3.60 0.15
C ALA A 106 -17.62 -4.88 -0.51
N THR A 107 -17.38 -4.84 -1.81
CA THR A 107 -16.98 -6.01 -2.61
C THR A 107 -15.69 -5.74 -3.38
N SER A 108 -15.02 -6.80 -3.84
CA SER A 108 -13.86 -6.64 -4.72
C SER A 108 -14.20 -5.94 -6.04
N ASP A 109 -15.46 -5.98 -6.47
CA ASP A 109 -15.91 -5.35 -7.72
C ASP A 109 -15.93 -3.81 -7.62
N ASP A 110 -15.80 -3.28 -6.40
CA ASP A 110 -15.64 -1.84 -6.14
C ASP A 110 -14.22 -1.32 -6.46
N VAL A 111 -13.29 -2.22 -6.81
CA VAL A 111 -11.88 -1.93 -7.02
C VAL A 111 -11.45 -2.33 -8.42
N PHE A 112 -10.97 -1.34 -9.18
CA PHE A 112 -10.44 -1.52 -10.52
C PHE A 112 -8.91 -1.39 -10.51
N SER A 113 -8.21 -2.51 -10.41
CA SER A 113 -6.75 -2.59 -10.35
C SER A 113 -6.17 -3.50 -11.43
N GLU A 114 -4.87 -3.36 -11.74
CA GLU A 114 -4.19 -4.20 -12.75
C GLU A 114 -4.17 -5.68 -12.32
N VAL A 115 -4.07 -5.92 -11.00
CA VAL A 115 -4.14 -7.24 -10.40
C VAL A 115 -5.38 -7.31 -9.52
N PRO A 116 -6.24 -8.34 -9.64
CA PRO A 116 -7.44 -8.46 -8.80
C PRO A 116 -7.09 -8.43 -7.31
N TYR A 117 -7.84 -7.64 -6.54
CA TYR A 117 -7.71 -7.65 -5.08
C TYR A 117 -8.29 -8.96 -4.52
N VAL A 118 -7.47 -9.70 -3.79
CA VAL A 118 -7.91 -10.84 -2.99
C VAL A 118 -7.76 -10.44 -1.52
N GLN A 119 -8.87 -10.38 -0.80
CA GLN A 119 -8.83 -10.15 0.64
C GLN A 119 -8.09 -11.34 1.27
N SER A 120 -6.90 -11.11 1.82
CA SER A 120 -6.19 -12.13 2.59
C SER A 120 -7.05 -12.52 3.79
N GLY A 121 -7.40 -13.80 3.86
CA GLY A 121 -8.45 -14.35 4.73
C GLY A 121 -8.28 -14.01 6.20
N LEU A 122 -9.40 -13.61 6.81
CA LEU A 122 -9.78 -14.03 8.15
C LEU A 122 -10.63 -15.29 7.98
N ASP A 123 -9.97 -16.44 7.87
CA ASP A 123 -10.49 -17.76 8.24
C ASP A 123 -9.50 -18.37 9.23
#